data_AF-A0A7C2C4G8-F1
#
_entry.id   AF-A0A7C2C4G8-F1
#
_cell.length_a   1.000
_cell.length_b   1.000
_cell.length_c   1.000
_cell.angle_alpha   90.00
_cell.angle_beta   90.00
_cell.angle_gamma   90.00
#
_symmetry.space_group_name_H-M   'P 1'
#
loop_
_entity.id
_entity.type
_entity.pdbx_description
1 polymer ?
#
loop_
_entity_poly.entity_id
_entity_poly.type
_entity_poly.pdbx_seq_one_letter_code
_entity_poly.pdbx_strand_id
1 'polypeptide(L)'
;MLEVNDFNAIRISLASPEQILSWSYGEVTKPETINYRTLKPEKDGLFDERIFGPTKDFECYCGKYKRAKHKGIICERCGVEVTRSKVRRERMGHIMLAAPVAHLWFFKGTPSRLGLLLDVSPRSLERVLYFAQYIIIEVDEERKADLLAKIRAEFDQALEARRQELAAAEAEVNAWRDGELNRLAAELEANNVRAEARRDDTVRALEAEFAAARDLLREALGKAAPEAVTFRGQTLVGAGEPVAESHIAELADAYRRELGRAADEYQQDLGRYRALYEAGVEQVLQEAGRRLSELQARFEAARAELEEQLADKEDELRRLRPRELLSEAEYAEFREKYGDLFRAGMGAEAILEIVRRLDLDCLREELRQEINSSSGQRRKKATKRLRVVEAFRQSGNKPEWMILTVLPVLPPDLRPMVQLDGGRFATSDLNDLYRRVINRNNRLKRLMELGAP
;
A
#
# COMPACT_ATOMS: atom_id res chain seq x y z
N MET A 1 30.10 -58.36 -20.95
CA MET A 1 30.05 -56.90 -20.70
C MET A 1 30.63 -56.28 -21.93
N LEU A 2 29.92 -55.37 -22.60
CA LEU A 2 30.60 -54.49 -23.56
C LEU A 2 31.48 -53.59 -22.67
N GLU A 3 32.80 -53.79 -22.73
CA GLU A 3 33.76 -52.86 -22.13
C GLU A 3 33.65 -51.55 -22.89
N VAL A 4 32.89 -50.61 -22.36
CA VAL A 4 32.81 -49.25 -22.90
C VAL A 4 34.01 -48.48 -22.36
N ASN A 5 35.21 -48.82 -22.83
CA ASN A 5 36.44 -48.13 -22.47
C ASN A 5 36.81 -47.01 -23.45
N ASP A 6 36.16 -46.92 -24.62
CA ASP A 6 36.34 -45.83 -25.57
C ASP A 6 35.21 -44.80 -25.44
N PHE A 7 35.37 -43.83 -24.55
CA PHE A 7 34.55 -42.61 -24.52
C PHE A 7 35.42 -41.37 -24.60
N ASN A 8 35.02 -40.38 -25.41
CA ASN A 8 35.76 -39.13 -25.56
C ASN A 8 35.48 -38.12 -24.44
N ALA A 9 34.30 -38.18 -23.82
CA ALA A 9 33.89 -37.26 -22.75
C ALA A 9 32.75 -37.83 -21.90
N ILE A 10 32.62 -37.34 -20.67
CA ILE A 10 31.47 -37.58 -19.78
C ILE A 10 30.74 -36.26 -19.58
N ARG A 11 29.42 -36.25 -19.79
CA ARG A 11 28.56 -35.07 -19.61
C ARG A 11 27.65 -35.25 -18.40
N ILE A 12 27.54 -34.20 -17.60
CA ILE A 12 26.58 -34.12 -16.48
C ILE A 12 25.62 -32.97 -16.76
N SER A 13 24.32 -33.22 -16.60
CA SER A 13 23.26 -32.23 -16.76
C SER A 13 22.20 -32.41 -15.68
N LEU A 14 21.30 -31.43 -15.55
CA LEU A 14 20.10 -31.61 -14.74
C LEU A 14 19.20 -32.65 -15.41
N ALA A 15 18.46 -33.38 -14.58
CA ALA A 15 17.51 -34.39 -15.03
C ALA A 15 16.11 -33.77 -15.07
N SER A 16 15.48 -33.74 -16.24
CA SER A 16 14.07 -33.36 -16.35
C SER A 16 13.16 -34.44 -15.73
N PRO A 17 11.92 -34.10 -15.33
CA PRO A 17 10.94 -35.09 -14.88
C PRO A 17 10.74 -36.22 -15.90
N GLU A 18 10.70 -35.89 -17.19
CA GLU A 18 10.54 -36.84 -18.29
C GLU A 18 11.76 -37.76 -18.43
N GLN A 19 12.97 -37.22 -18.24
CA GLN A 19 14.19 -38.02 -18.22
C GLN A 19 14.21 -39.00 -17.05
N ILE A 20 13.79 -38.56 -15.85
CA ILE A 20 13.69 -39.44 -14.68
C ILE A 20 12.70 -40.58 -14.94
N LEU A 21 11.55 -40.28 -15.54
CA LEU A 21 10.57 -41.29 -15.93
C LEU A 21 11.13 -42.25 -16.98
N SER A 22 11.92 -41.77 -17.95
CA SER A 22 12.54 -42.62 -18.99
C SER A 22 13.52 -43.65 -18.42
N TRP A 23 14.13 -43.38 -17.26
CA TRP A 23 15.00 -44.32 -16.58
C TRP A 23 14.24 -45.34 -15.72
N SER A 24 12.98 -45.03 -15.42
CA SER A 24 12.21 -45.77 -14.44
C SER A 24 11.53 -46.98 -15.04
N TYR A 25 11.54 -48.08 -14.28
CA TYR A 25 10.84 -49.31 -14.61
C TYR A 25 9.50 -49.44 -13.87
N GLY A 26 9.13 -48.45 -13.05
CA GLY A 26 7.84 -48.44 -12.33
C GLY A 26 7.82 -47.48 -11.13
N GLU A 27 6.61 -47.10 -10.73
CA GLU A 27 6.37 -46.25 -9.56
C GLU A 27 6.38 -47.09 -8.28
N VAL A 28 7.13 -46.62 -7.27
CA VAL A 28 7.10 -47.18 -5.92
C VAL A 28 6.02 -46.46 -5.12
N THR A 29 4.85 -47.10 -4.98
CA THR A 29 3.70 -46.51 -4.29
C THR A 29 3.67 -46.88 -2.81
N LYS A 30 4.28 -48.00 -2.43
CA LYS A 30 4.18 -48.60 -1.10
C LYS A 30 5.48 -48.43 -0.28
N PRO A 31 5.38 -48.04 1.00
CA PRO A 31 6.54 -47.87 1.88
C PRO A 31 7.16 -49.21 2.33
N GLU A 32 6.48 -50.33 2.10
CA GLU A 32 6.89 -51.65 2.52
C GLU A 32 8.16 -52.12 1.81
N THR A 33 8.98 -52.92 2.51
CA THR A 33 10.23 -53.48 2.00
C THR A 33 10.05 -54.96 1.64
N ILE A 34 10.18 -55.84 2.63
CA ILE A 34 10.02 -57.29 2.50
C ILE A 34 9.04 -57.78 3.55
N ASN A 35 8.34 -58.86 3.23
CA ASN A 35 7.47 -59.53 4.18
C ASN A 35 8.30 -60.26 5.26
N TYR A 36 8.02 -59.99 6.54
CA TYR A 36 8.78 -60.60 7.64
C TYR A 36 8.60 -62.13 7.76
N ARG A 37 7.51 -62.70 7.23
CA ARG A 37 7.27 -64.16 7.26
C ARG A 37 7.85 -64.86 6.05
N THR A 38 7.58 -64.35 4.85
CA THR A 38 7.97 -65.01 3.61
C THR A 38 9.36 -64.62 3.12
N LEU A 39 9.95 -63.56 3.70
CA LEU A 39 11.21 -62.94 3.29
C LEU A 39 11.22 -62.47 1.83
N LYS A 40 10.04 -62.43 1.19
CA LYS A 40 9.89 -61.96 -0.19
C LYS A 40 9.60 -60.47 -0.22
N PRO A 41 10.05 -59.76 -1.26
CA PRO A 41 9.67 -58.37 -1.49
C PRO A 41 8.15 -58.18 -1.55
N GLU A 42 7.67 -57.09 -0.97
CA GLU A 42 6.27 -56.69 -1.10
C GLU A 42 6.02 -56.03 -2.47
N LYS A 43 4.83 -56.27 -3.04
CA LYS A 43 4.44 -55.71 -4.34
C LYS A 43 4.24 -54.20 -4.23
N ASP A 44 4.66 -53.46 -5.25
CA ASP A 44 4.68 -51.99 -5.31
C ASP A 44 5.59 -51.31 -4.27
N GLY A 45 6.35 -52.11 -3.49
CA GLY A 45 7.24 -51.66 -2.44
C GLY A 45 8.66 -51.35 -2.92
N LEU A 46 9.52 -50.99 -1.98
CA LEU A 46 10.91 -50.55 -2.25
C LEU A 46 11.80 -51.62 -2.88
N PHE A 47 11.40 -52.90 -2.84
CA PHE A 47 12.17 -54.02 -3.37
C PHE A 47 11.40 -54.81 -4.44
N ASP A 48 10.24 -54.33 -4.90
CA ASP A 48 9.34 -55.02 -5.83
C ASP A 48 10.09 -55.54 -7.06
N GLU A 49 10.00 -56.85 -7.28
CA GLU A 49 10.67 -57.53 -8.38
C GLU A 49 10.09 -57.16 -9.74
N ARG A 50 8.85 -56.69 -9.81
CA ARG A 50 8.25 -56.21 -11.07
C ARG A 50 8.97 -54.97 -11.57
N ILE A 51 9.35 -54.07 -10.66
CA ILE A 51 10.02 -52.81 -10.96
C ILE A 51 11.52 -53.05 -11.17
N PHE A 52 12.17 -53.63 -10.16
CA PHE A 52 13.64 -53.69 -10.11
C PHE A 52 14.22 -54.96 -10.75
N GLY A 53 13.40 -55.96 -11.03
CA GLY A 53 13.82 -57.26 -11.55
C GLY A 53 13.90 -58.36 -10.48
N PRO A 54 14.13 -59.62 -10.90
CA PRO A 54 13.98 -60.79 -10.03
C PRO A 54 15.11 -60.90 -8.99
N THR A 55 14.80 -61.37 -7.77
CA THR A 55 15.82 -61.57 -6.71
C THR A 55 16.77 -62.73 -7.05
N LYS A 56 16.27 -63.76 -7.73
CA LYS A 56 17.03 -64.92 -8.17
C LYS A 56 17.12 -64.98 -9.69
N ASP A 57 18.24 -65.49 -10.18
CA ASP A 57 18.47 -65.61 -11.63
C ASP A 57 17.39 -66.46 -12.31
N PHE A 58 16.74 -65.88 -13.31
CA PHE A 58 15.73 -66.52 -14.14
C PHE A 58 14.56 -67.14 -13.35
N GLU A 59 14.16 -66.53 -12.23
CA GLU A 59 13.00 -66.94 -11.43
C GLU A 59 12.06 -65.73 -11.21
N CYS A 60 10.79 -65.88 -11.58
CA CYS A 60 9.78 -64.85 -11.28
C CYS A 60 9.24 -64.98 -9.84
N TYR A 61 8.71 -63.89 -9.27
CA TYR A 61 8.17 -63.81 -7.91
C TYR A 61 7.26 -64.97 -7.48
N CYS A 62 6.31 -65.34 -8.35
CA CYS A 62 5.33 -66.40 -8.08
C CYS A 62 5.84 -67.83 -8.34
N GLY A 63 7.02 -67.97 -8.96
CA GLY A 63 7.61 -69.26 -9.30
C GLY A 63 6.99 -69.96 -10.52
N LYS A 64 6.07 -69.33 -11.28
CA LYS A 64 5.47 -69.89 -12.53
C LYS A 64 6.56 -70.20 -13.56
N TYR A 65 7.43 -69.23 -13.81
CA TYR A 65 8.57 -69.36 -14.72
C TYR A 65 9.87 -69.46 -13.93
N LYS A 66 10.64 -70.51 -14.21
CA LYS A 66 11.96 -70.81 -13.62
C LYS A 66 12.92 -71.31 -14.70
N ARG A 67 14.22 -71.07 -14.50
CA ARG A 67 15.35 -71.46 -15.38
C ARG A 67 15.48 -70.57 -16.62
N ALA A 68 16.68 -70.58 -17.19
CA ALA A 68 17.08 -69.69 -18.30
C ALA A 68 16.27 -69.85 -19.60
N LYS A 69 15.52 -70.94 -19.78
CA LYS A 69 14.67 -71.17 -20.97
C LYS A 69 13.56 -70.13 -21.15
N HIS A 70 13.14 -69.46 -20.08
CA HIS A 70 12.08 -68.44 -20.10
C HIS A 70 12.63 -67.01 -20.11
N LYS A 71 13.91 -66.82 -20.45
CA LYS A 71 14.57 -65.51 -20.44
C LYS A 71 13.79 -64.49 -21.29
N GLY A 72 13.52 -63.32 -20.72
CA GLY A 72 12.82 -62.20 -21.38
C GLY A 72 11.30 -62.28 -21.33
N ILE A 73 10.72 -63.36 -20.81
CA ILE A 73 9.25 -63.46 -20.65
C ILE A 73 8.83 -62.66 -19.42
N ILE A 74 7.84 -61.78 -19.58
CA ILE A 74 7.16 -61.09 -18.48
C ILE A 74 6.03 -62.00 -17.98
N CYS A 75 6.04 -62.33 -16.69
CA CYS A 75 5.06 -63.26 -16.13
C CYS A 75 3.66 -62.64 -16.04
N GLU A 76 2.65 -63.23 -16.67
CA GLU A 76 1.25 -62.76 -16.61
C GLU A 76 0.67 -62.69 -15.19
N ARG A 77 1.15 -63.54 -14.26
CA ARG A 77 0.61 -63.61 -12.89
C ARG A 77 1.22 -62.59 -11.94
N CYS A 78 2.51 -62.30 -12.07
CA CYS A 78 3.23 -61.42 -11.14
C CYS A 78 3.89 -60.21 -11.79
N GLY A 79 3.88 -60.08 -13.11
CA GLY A 79 4.48 -58.98 -13.86
C GLY A 79 6.01 -58.97 -13.88
N VAL A 80 6.67 -59.94 -13.24
CA VAL A 80 8.14 -59.97 -13.15
C VAL A 80 8.73 -60.54 -14.44
N GLU A 81 9.70 -59.81 -14.99
CA GLU A 81 10.51 -60.25 -16.11
C GLU A 81 11.54 -61.29 -15.67
N VAL A 82 11.59 -62.42 -16.39
CA VAL A 82 12.55 -63.49 -16.13
C VAL A 82 13.90 -63.12 -16.74
N THR A 83 14.79 -62.55 -15.94
CA THR A 83 16.14 -62.15 -16.34
C THR A 83 17.16 -62.46 -15.23
N ARG A 84 18.41 -62.02 -15.38
CA ARG A 84 19.43 -62.15 -14.32
C ARG A 84 19.14 -61.18 -13.18
N SER A 85 19.39 -61.56 -11.94
CA SER A 85 19.18 -60.69 -10.77
C SER A 85 20.07 -59.44 -10.81
N LYS A 86 21.18 -59.48 -11.56
CA LYS A 86 22.09 -58.34 -11.76
C LYS A 86 21.38 -57.05 -12.19
N VAL A 87 20.25 -57.13 -12.90
CA VAL A 87 19.48 -55.93 -13.29
C VAL A 87 19.02 -55.09 -12.10
N ARG A 88 18.93 -55.68 -10.89
CA ARG A 88 18.61 -54.99 -9.63
C ARG A 88 19.69 -54.01 -9.15
N ARG A 89 20.86 -53.99 -9.82
CA ARG A 89 21.91 -52.95 -9.66
C ARG A 89 21.78 -51.80 -10.67
N GLU A 90 20.97 -51.95 -11.70
CA GLU A 90 20.93 -51.04 -12.87
C GLU A 90 19.55 -50.39 -13.05
N ARG A 91 18.45 -51.08 -12.72
CA ARG A 91 17.08 -50.58 -12.89
C ARG A 91 16.70 -49.56 -11.83
N MET A 92 16.28 -48.37 -12.24
CA MET A 92 15.76 -47.34 -11.35
C MET A 92 14.24 -47.43 -11.22
N GLY A 93 13.74 -47.02 -10.06
CA GLY A 93 12.31 -46.76 -9.82
C GLY A 93 12.07 -45.25 -9.77
N HIS A 94 10.81 -44.84 -9.59
CA HIS A 94 10.48 -43.45 -9.29
C HIS A 94 9.33 -43.35 -8.30
N ILE A 95 9.15 -42.16 -7.73
CA ILE A 95 8.00 -41.79 -6.90
C ILE A 95 7.40 -40.53 -7.52
N MET A 96 6.11 -40.58 -7.86
CA MET A 96 5.37 -39.39 -8.28
C MET A 96 4.96 -38.58 -7.06
N LEU A 97 5.52 -37.38 -6.93
CA LEU A 97 5.25 -36.50 -5.79
C LEU A 97 3.89 -35.82 -5.99
N ALA A 98 3.11 -35.75 -4.91
CA ALA A 98 1.81 -35.10 -4.88
C ALA A 98 1.94 -33.57 -4.96
N ALA A 99 3.01 -33.03 -4.38
CA ALA A 99 3.40 -31.63 -4.48
C ALA A 99 4.87 -31.54 -4.93
N PRO A 100 5.24 -30.54 -5.76
CA PRO A 100 6.63 -30.32 -6.15
C PRO A 100 7.53 -30.07 -4.93
N VAL A 101 8.81 -30.47 -5.02
CA VAL A 101 9.81 -30.27 -3.95
C VAL A 101 11.09 -29.68 -4.53
N ALA A 102 11.60 -28.60 -3.93
CA ALA A 102 12.86 -28.00 -4.36
C ALA A 102 14.05 -28.88 -4.00
N HIS A 103 14.94 -29.12 -4.96
CA HIS A 103 16.14 -29.89 -4.69
C HIS A 103 17.14 -29.06 -3.85
N LEU A 104 17.55 -29.62 -2.71
CA LEU A 104 18.28 -28.93 -1.64
C LEU A 104 19.51 -28.15 -2.12
N TRP A 105 20.30 -28.75 -3.02
CA TRP A 105 21.53 -28.15 -3.53
C TRP A 105 21.34 -26.80 -4.20
N PHE A 106 20.19 -26.55 -4.83
CA PHE A 106 19.99 -25.32 -5.60
C PHE A 106 19.50 -24.14 -4.76
N PHE A 107 18.91 -24.39 -3.59
CA PHE A 107 18.44 -23.33 -2.70
C PHE A 107 19.32 -23.12 -1.46
N LYS A 108 19.84 -24.20 -0.83
CA LYS A 108 20.77 -24.12 0.33
C LYS A 108 22.24 -23.99 -0.06
N GLY A 109 22.61 -24.34 -1.29
CA GLY A 109 24.00 -24.20 -1.75
C GLY A 109 24.45 -22.74 -1.69
N THR A 110 25.71 -22.48 -1.35
CA THR A 110 26.27 -21.13 -1.28
C THR A 110 27.16 -20.87 -2.52
N PRO A 111 26.80 -19.96 -3.44
CA PRO A 111 25.59 -19.14 -3.46
C PRO A 111 24.36 -19.89 -4.02
N SER A 112 23.17 -19.51 -3.54
CA SER A 112 21.90 -20.14 -3.93
C SER A 112 21.62 -19.87 -5.41
N ARG A 113 21.47 -20.93 -6.21
CA ARG A 113 21.21 -20.81 -7.66
C ARG A 113 19.81 -20.28 -7.92
N LEU A 114 18.83 -20.81 -7.18
CA LEU A 114 17.45 -20.32 -7.20
C LEU A 114 17.35 -18.89 -6.68
N GLY A 115 18.02 -18.57 -5.57
CA GLY A 115 18.02 -17.20 -5.04
C GLY A 115 18.62 -16.18 -6.01
N LEU A 116 19.74 -16.50 -6.67
CA LEU A 116 20.32 -15.64 -7.70
C LEU A 116 19.43 -15.48 -8.92
N LEU A 117 18.76 -16.55 -9.37
CA LEU A 117 17.88 -16.48 -10.53
C LEU A 117 16.67 -15.58 -10.25
N LEU A 118 16.02 -15.78 -9.10
CA LEU A 118 14.80 -15.07 -8.70
C LEU A 118 15.05 -13.67 -8.11
N ASP A 119 16.30 -13.33 -7.83
CA ASP A 119 16.72 -12.15 -7.05
C ASP A 119 16.27 -12.14 -5.58
N VAL A 120 15.93 -13.31 -5.03
CA VAL A 120 15.44 -13.47 -3.66
C VAL A 120 16.58 -13.89 -2.73
N SER A 121 16.58 -13.36 -1.50
CA SER A 121 17.58 -13.74 -0.50
C SER A 121 17.45 -15.24 -0.13
N PRO A 122 18.55 -15.95 0.20
CA PRO A 122 18.47 -17.36 0.60
C PRO A 122 17.55 -17.59 1.81
N ARG A 123 17.50 -16.66 2.76
CA ARG A 123 16.61 -16.72 3.94
C ARG A 123 15.14 -16.56 3.54
N SER A 124 14.84 -15.63 2.65
CA SER A 124 13.49 -15.41 2.14
C SER A 124 13.00 -16.62 1.34
N LEU A 125 13.85 -17.15 0.46
CA LEU A 125 13.54 -18.35 -0.32
C LEU A 125 13.28 -19.56 0.58
N GLU A 126 14.05 -19.71 1.66
CA GLU A 126 13.84 -20.74 2.67
C GLU A 126 12.48 -20.63 3.36
N ARG A 127 12.06 -19.40 3.73
CA ARG A 127 10.75 -19.16 4.35
C ARG A 127 9.60 -19.53 3.42
N VAL A 128 9.72 -19.25 2.12
CA VAL A 128 8.71 -19.67 1.12
C VAL A 128 8.69 -21.19 0.98
N LEU A 129 9.85 -21.82 0.79
CA LEU A 129 9.96 -23.27 0.57
C LEU A 129 9.48 -24.11 1.76
N TYR A 130 9.62 -23.61 2.98
CA TYR A 130 9.14 -24.26 4.21
C TYR A 130 7.78 -23.75 4.69
N PHE A 131 6.98 -23.16 3.80
CA PHE A 131 5.58 -22.75 4.08
C PHE A 131 5.42 -21.75 5.24
N ALA A 132 6.39 -20.83 5.41
CA ALA A 132 6.34 -19.79 6.45
C ALA A 132 5.94 -18.41 5.90
N GLN A 133 6.07 -18.17 4.60
CA GLN A 133 5.66 -16.92 3.93
C GLN A 133 5.12 -17.24 2.54
N TYR A 134 4.18 -16.41 2.08
CA TYR A 134 3.73 -16.41 0.70
C TYR A 134 4.72 -15.63 -0.19
N ILE A 135 4.77 -15.99 -1.46
CA ILE A 135 5.45 -15.23 -2.51
C ILE A 135 4.46 -14.87 -3.60
N ILE A 136 4.48 -13.61 -4.05
CA ILE A 136 3.64 -13.15 -5.16
C ILE A 136 4.19 -13.77 -6.45
N ILE A 137 3.35 -14.51 -7.16
CA ILE A 137 3.68 -15.22 -8.40
C ILE A 137 3.46 -14.29 -9.59
N GLU A 138 2.28 -13.69 -9.67
CA GLU A 138 1.88 -12.77 -10.74
C GLU A 138 1.05 -11.63 -10.18
N VAL A 139 1.11 -10.49 -10.86
CA VAL A 139 0.28 -9.31 -10.62
C VAL A 139 -0.26 -8.87 -11.98
N ASP A 140 -1.55 -8.60 -12.04
CA ASP A 140 -2.19 -8.00 -13.22
C ASP A 140 -1.90 -6.50 -13.21
N GLU A 141 -0.89 -6.09 -13.98
CA GLU A 141 -0.44 -4.69 -14.02
C GLU A 141 -1.46 -3.77 -14.69
N GLU A 142 -2.32 -4.27 -15.59
CA GLU A 142 -3.37 -3.48 -16.24
C GLU A 142 -4.46 -3.14 -15.23
N ARG A 143 -5.01 -4.15 -14.54
CA ARG A 143 -6.00 -3.93 -13.48
C ARG A 143 -5.45 -3.09 -12.34
N LYS A 144 -4.16 -3.22 -12.05
CA LYS A 144 -3.49 -2.42 -11.01
C LYS A 144 -3.46 -0.95 -11.40
N ALA A 145 -3.14 -0.65 -12.66
CA ALA A 145 -3.17 0.71 -13.18
C ALA A 145 -4.60 1.28 -13.16
N ASP A 146 -5.60 0.49 -13.57
CA ASP A 146 -7.01 0.89 -13.54
C ASP A 146 -7.51 1.18 -12.12
N LEU A 147 -7.17 0.32 -11.16
CA LEU A 147 -7.52 0.50 -9.75
C LEU A 147 -6.85 1.76 -9.18
N LEU A 148 -5.57 1.97 -9.50
CA LEU A 148 -4.84 3.17 -9.09
C LEU A 148 -5.48 4.44 -9.67
N ALA A 149 -5.87 4.42 -10.94
CA ALA A 149 -6.58 5.51 -11.58
C ALA A 149 -7.94 5.77 -10.91
N LYS A 150 -8.67 4.71 -10.53
CA LYS A 150 -9.94 4.82 -9.81
C LYS A 150 -9.76 5.45 -8.42
N ILE A 151 -8.77 5.00 -7.64
CA ILE A 151 -8.48 5.55 -6.31
C ILE A 151 -8.11 7.03 -6.40
N ARG A 152 -7.29 7.41 -7.40
CA ARG A 152 -6.94 8.82 -7.64
C ARG A 152 -8.17 9.65 -8.01
N ALA A 153 -9.05 9.13 -8.87
CA ALA A 153 -10.29 9.81 -9.24
C ALA A 153 -11.23 9.98 -8.04
N GLU A 154 -11.34 8.97 -7.16
CA GLU A 154 -12.12 9.07 -5.91
C GLU A 154 -11.54 10.13 -4.97
N PHE A 155 -10.21 10.22 -4.86
CA PHE A 155 -9.53 11.28 -4.10
C PHE A 155 -9.81 12.67 -4.67
N ASP A 156 -9.66 12.85 -5.99
CA ASP A 156 -9.90 14.13 -6.66
C ASP A 156 -11.36 14.60 -6.47
N GLN A 157 -12.31 13.67 -6.56
CA GLN A 157 -13.73 13.96 -6.30
C GLN A 157 -13.98 14.36 -4.85
N ALA A 158 -13.38 13.64 -3.89
CA ALA A 158 -13.52 13.97 -2.47
C ALA A 158 -12.89 15.33 -2.12
N LEU A 159 -11.74 15.64 -2.70
CA LEU A 159 -11.06 16.92 -2.52
C LEU A 159 -11.88 18.09 -3.09
N GLU A 160 -12.44 17.92 -4.28
CA GLU A 160 -13.30 18.94 -4.90
C GLU A 160 -14.58 19.17 -4.09
N ALA A 161 -15.19 18.11 -3.55
CA ALA A 161 -16.34 18.24 -2.64
C ALA A 161 -15.99 19.07 -1.39
N ARG A 162 -14.85 18.78 -0.75
CA ARG A 162 -14.36 19.58 0.40
C ARG A 162 -14.04 21.02 0.04
N ARG A 163 -13.53 21.26 -1.17
CA ARG A 163 -13.27 22.60 -1.69
C ARG A 163 -14.55 23.40 -1.88
N GLN A 164 -15.61 22.77 -2.39
CA GLN A 164 -16.92 23.40 -2.55
C GLN A 164 -17.56 23.73 -1.20
N GLU A 165 -17.43 22.84 -0.20
CA GLU A 165 -17.86 23.10 1.18
C GLU A 165 -17.13 24.31 1.79
N LEU A 166 -15.81 24.40 1.61
CA LEU A 166 -15.03 25.56 2.05
C LEU A 166 -15.53 26.84 1.38
N ALA A 167 -15.67 26.84 0.05
CA ALA A 167 -16.10 28.02 -0.70
C ALA A 167 -17.50 28.50 -0.27
N ALA A 168 -18.42 27.58 -0.01
CA ALA A 168 -19.75 27.90 0.52
C ALA A 168 -19.67 28.53 1.92
N ALA A 169 -18.87 27.96 2.82
CA ALA A 169 -18.68 28.48 4.17
C ALA A 169 -17.98 29.86 4.18
N GLU A 170 -16.96 30.06 3.33
CA GLU A 170 -16.31 31.36 3.16
C GLU A 170 -17.31 32.41 2.63
N ALA A 171 -18.19 32.03 1.69
CA ALA A 171 -19.23 32.92 1.17
C ALA A 171 -20.22 33.34 2.27
N GLU A 172 -20.63 32.44 3.17
CA GLU A 172 -21.48 32.77 4.32
C GLU A 172 -20.80 33.76 5.27
N VAL A 173 -19.51 33.56 5.59
CA VAL A 173 -18.76 34.49 6.45
C VAL A 173 -18.59 35.85 5.80
N ASN A 174 -18.32 35.89 4.49
CA ASN A 174 -18.21 37.14 3.74
C ASN A 174 -19.56 37.87 3.68
N ALA A 175 -20.67 37.16 3.44
CA ALA A 175 -22.00 37.74 3.44
C ALA A 175 -22.38 38.30 4.83
N TRP A 176 -22.03 37.59 5.90
CA TRP A 176 -22.20 38.07 7.27
C TRP A 176 -21.39 39.36 7.53
N ARG A 177 -20.11 39.36 7.15
CA ARG A 177 -19.22 40.53 7.29
C ARG A 177 -19.82 41.74 6.56
N ASP A 178 -20.20 41.56 5.30
CA ASP A 178 -20.71 42.65 4.47
C ASP A 178 -22.06 43.16 5.01
N GLY A 179 -22.91 42.28 5.53
CA GLY A 179 -24.14 42.64 6.23
C GLY A 179 -23.90 43.51 7.47
N GLU A 180 -22.93 43.13 8.30
CA GLU A 180 -22.64 43.88 9.53
C GLU A 180 -21.94 45.22 9.25
N LEU A 181 -21.08 45.28 8.24
CA LEU A 181 -20.48 46.55 7.77
C LEU A 181 -21.55 47.51 7.25
N ASN A 182 -22.51 47.01 6.47
CA ASN A 182 -23.63 47.82 5.98
C ASN A 182 -24.52 48.33 7.13
N ARG A 183 -24.73 47.51 8.17
CA ARG A 183 -25.47 47.91 9.37
C ARG A 183 -24.76 49.05 10.11
N LEU A 184 -23.45 48.93 10.33
CA LEU A 184 -22.64 49.96 10.99
C LEU A 184 -22.62 51.26 10.18
N ALA A 185 -22.54 51.17 8.84
CA ALA A 185 -22.59 52.33 7.96
C ALA A 185 -23.95 53.04 8.03
N ALA A 186 -25.06 52.29 8.03
CA ALA A 186 -26.41 52.84 8.20
C ALA A 186 -26.60 53.49 9.58
N GLU A 187 -26.00 52.93 10.64
CA GLU A 187 -26.04 53.50 11.98
C GLU A 187 -25.25 54.82 12.07
N LEU A 188 -24.06 54.88 11.46
CA LEU A 188 -23.28 56.11 11.36
C LEU A 188 -24.06 57.21 10.63
N GLU A 189 -24.65 56.88 9.48
CA GLU A 189 -25.46 57.82 8.71
C GLU A 189 -26.66 58.34 9.52
N ALA A 190 -27.40 57.45 10.18
CA ALA A 190 -28.52 57.83 11.02
C ALA A 190 -28.10 58.73 12.20
N ASN A 191 -26.93 58.48 12.80
CA ASN A 191 -26.39 59.31 13.87
C ASN A 191 -25.93 60.68 13.36
N ASN A 192 -25.31 60.76 12.18
CA ASN A 192 -24.93 62.03 11.55
C ASN A 192 -26.16 62.90 11.24
N VAL A 193 -27.21 62.32 10.67
CA VAL A 193 -28.47 63.03 10.39
C VAL A 193 -29.11 63.56 11.69
N ARG A 194 -29.08 62.77 12.77
CA ARG A 194 -29.58 63.22 14.09
C ARG A 194 -28.76 64.36 14.67
N ALA A 195 -27.44 64.31 14.52
CA ALA A 195 -26.54 65.38 14.97
C ALA A 195 -26.76 66.67 14.16
N GLU A 196 -26.93 66.54 12.85
CA GLU A 196 -27.22 67.66 11.95
C GLU A 196 -28.56 68.31 12.29
N ALA A 197 -29.62 67.52 12.50
CA ALA A 197 -30.93 68.03 12.94
C ALA A 197 -30.86 68.75 14.30
N ARG A 198 -30.11 68.20 15.26
CA ARG A 198 -29.89 68.85 16.56
C ARG A 198 -29.15 70.18 16.41
N ARG A 199 -28.15 70.24 15.53
CA ARG A 199 -27.41 71.46 15.20
C ARG A 199 -28.29 72.49 14.50
N ASP A 200 -29.10 72.07 13.53
CA ASP A 200 -30.10 72.92 12.85
C ASP A 200 -31.07 73.53 13.86
N ASP A 201 -31.63 72.71 14.76
CA ASP A 201 -32.59 73.16 15.77
C ASP A 201 -31.95 74.13 16.77
N THR A 202 -30.71 73.84 17.20
CA THR A 202 -29.96 74.72 18.10
C THR A 202 -29.63 76.05 17.43
N VAL A 203 -29.17 76.04 16.18
CA VAL A 203 -28.87 77.26 15.40
C VAL A 203 -30.14 78.07 15.15
N ARG A 204 -31.26 77.43 14.77
CA ARG A 204 -32.55 78.12 14.58
C ARG A 204 -33.05 78.77 15.87
N ALA A 205 -32.91 78.10 17.01
CA ALA A 205 -33.25 78.67 18.31
C ALA A 205 -32.37 79.88 18.65
N LEU A 206 -31.05 79.77 18.42
CA LEU A 206 -30.10 80.87 18.63
C LEU A 206 -30.37 82.06 17.69
N GLU A 207 -30.70 81.81 16.42
CA GLU A 207 -31.09 82.85 15.45
C GLU A 207 -32.36 83.57 15.86
N ALA A 208 -33.38 82.84 16.35
CA ALA A 208 -34.63 83.42 16.83
C ALA A 208 -34.41 84.27 18.09
N GLU A 209 -33.63 83.78 19.06
CA GLU A 209 -33.25 84.52 20.27
C GLU A 209 -32.42 85.77 19.93
N PHE A 210 -31.45 85.63 19.01
CA PHE A 210 -30.63 86.75 18.55
C PHE A 210 -31.45 87.80 17.80
N ALA A 211 -32.37 87.39 16.93
CA ALA A 211 -33.27 88.30 16.21
C ALA A 211 -34.16 89.07 17.19
N ALA A 212 -34.78 88.39 18.16
CA ALA A 212 -35.60 89.03 19.19
C ALA A 212 -34.80 90.04 20.04
N ALA A 213 -33.61 89.65 20.51
CA ALA A 213 -32.73 90.53 21.30
C ALA A 213 -32.21 91.72 20.47
N ARG A 214 -31.87 91.50 19.19
CA ARG A 214 -31.41 92.55 18.27
C ARG A 214 -32.52 93.55 17.95
N ASP A 215 -33.73 93.07 17.71
CA ASP A 215 -34.88 93.91 17.37
C ASP A 215 -35.26 94.78 18.59
N LEU A 216 -35.25 94.23 19.82
CA LEU A 216 -35.39 94.99 21.07
C LEU A 216 -34.30 96.08 21.26
N LEU A 217 -33.03 95.74 21.00
CA LEU A 217 -31.92 96.71 21.11
C LEU A 217 -31.97 97.79 20.00
N ARG A 218 -32.46 97.47 18.80
CA ARG A 218 -32.65 98.43 17.71
C ARG A 218 -33.81 99.38 17.95
N GLU A 219 -34.93 98.90 18.51
CA GLU A 219 -36.09 99.74 18.85
C GLU A 219 -35.79 100.69 20.02
N ALA A 220 -34.95 100.26 20.97
CA ALA A 220 -34.54 101.03 22.14
C ALA A 220 -33.27 101.88 21.90
N LEU A 221 -32.75 101.97 20.67
CA LEU A 221 -31.51 102.68 20.35
C LEU A 221 -31.62 104.18 20.70
N GLY A 222 -30.77 104.65 21.62
CA GLY A 222 -30.80 106.03 22.12
C GLY A 222 -31.89 106.34 23.15
N LYS A 223 -32.61 105.33 23.67
CA LYS A 223 -33.60 105.42 24.76
C LYS A 223 -33.24 104.46 25.92
N ALA A 224 -33.85 104.65 27.08
CA ALA A 224 -33.71 103.73 28.21
C ALA A 224 -34.45 102.40 27.89
N ALA A 225 -33.78 101.27 28.11
CA ALA A 225 -34.35 99.95 27.82
C ALA A 225 -35.61 99.68 28.68
N PRO A 226 -36.77 99.36 28.09
CA PRO A 226 -38.01 99.16 28.84
C PRO A 226 -38.00 97.90 29.71
N GLU A 227 -37.28 96.86 29.30
CA GLU A 227 -37.05 95.61 30.04
C GLU A 227 -35.59 95.16 29.87
N ALA A 228 -35.10 94.28 30.76
CA ALA A 228 -33.73 93.79 30.68
C ALA A 228 -33.55 92.88 29.45
N VAL A 229 -32.69 93.29 28.52
CA VAL A 229 -32.38 92.47 27.33
C VAL A 229 -31.35 91.43 27.73
N THR A 230 -31.73 90.16 27.66
CA THR A 230 -30.85 89.02 27.98
C THR A 230 -30.70 88.11 26.77
N PHE A 231 -29.53 87.53 26.59
CA PHE A 231 -29.26 86.49 25.58
C PHE A 231 -28.60 85.30 26.29
N ARG A 232 -29.25 84.12 26.24
CA ARG A 232 -28.78 82.89 26.91
C ARG A 232 -28.37 83.08 28.39
N GLY A 233 -29.13 83.90 29.12
CA GLY A 233 -28.90 84.18 30.54
C GLY A 233 -27.85 85.26 30.85
N GLN A 234 -27.20 85.83 29.84
CA GLN A 234 -26.33 87.00 30.00
C GLN A 234 -27.14 88.28 29.79
N THR A 235 -27.19 89.15 30.80
CA THR A 235 -27.82 90.47 30.71
C THR A 235 -26.92 91.42 29.93
N LEU A 236 -27.40 91.90 28.78
CA LEU A 236 -26.68 92.83 27.90
C LEU A 236 -26.99 94.28 28.24
N VAL A 237 -28.22 94.56 28.71
CA VAL A 237 -28.65 95.88 29.20
C VAL A 237 -29.64 95.69 30.35
N GLY A 238 -29.47 96.38 31.47
CA GLY A 238 -30.42 96.39 32.58
C GLY A 238 -31.67 97.24 32.30
N ALA A 239 -32.81 96.93 32.93
CA ALA A 239 -34.03 97.72 32.76
C ALA A 239 -33.78 99.18 33.19
N GLY A 240 -33.97 100.14 32.28
CA GLY A 240 -33.78 101.57 32.51
C GLY A 240 -32.43 102.17 32.08
N GLU A 241 -31.48 101.37 31.57
CA GLU A 241 -30.16 101.85 31.10
C GLU A 241 -30.18 102.28 29.62
N PRO A 242 -29.37 103.28 29.20
CA PRO A 242 -29.35 103.76 27.82
C PRO A 242 -28.67 102.75 26.86
N VAL A 243 -29.35 102.40 25.78
CA VAL A 243 -28.83 101.45 24.78
C VAL A 243 -27.84 102.14 23.83
N ALA A 244 -26.58 101.72 23.86
CA ALA A 244 -25.49 102.17 22.99
C ALA A 244 -25.17 101.15 21.88
N GLU A 245 -24.49 101.59 20.80
CA GLU A 245 -24.02 100.70 19.71
C GLU A 245 -23.09 99.58 20.22
N SER A 246 -22.37 99.80 21.32
CA SER A 246 -21.53 98.78 21.97
C SER A 246 -22.31 97.55 22.42
N HIS A 247 -23.57 97.70 22.86
CA HIS A 247 -24.40 96.58 23.29
C HIS A 247 -24.88 95.71 22.11
N ILE A 248 -24.96 96.28 20.90
CA ILE A 248 -25.23 95.53 19.66
C ILE A 248 -24.00 94.72 19.25
N ALA A 249 -22.80 95.29 19.40
CA ALA A 249 -21.55 94.56 19.19
C ALA A 249 -21.36 93.42 20.20
N GLU A 250 -21.69 93.65 21.47
CA GLU A 250 -21.64 92.62 22.53
C GLU A 250 -22.64 91.48 22.28
N LEU A 251 -23.86 91.79 21.82
CA LEU A 251 -24.83 90.78 21.38
C LEU A 251 -24.28 89.97 20.19
N ALA A 252 -23.64 90.62 19.21
CA ALA A 252 -23.04 89.95 18.06
C ALA A 252 -21.84 89.07 18.42
N ASP A 253 -21.06 89.44 19.44
CA ASP A 253 -19.96 88.64 19.98
C ASP A 253 -20.46 87.48 20.85
N ALA A 254 -21.51 87.69 21.65
CA ALA A 254 -22.18 86.63 22.42
C ALA A 254 -22.80 85.58 21.49
N TYR A 255 -23.48 86.01 20.44
CA TYR A 255 -24.05 85.14 19.42
C TYR A 255 -22.97 84.34 18.67
N ARG A 256 -21.86 84.98 18.25
CA ARG A 256 -20.71 84.27 17.63
C ARG A 256 -20.09 83.22 18.55
N ARG A 257 -20.00 83.48 19.86
CA ARG A 257 -19.49 82.50 20.84
C ARG A 257 -20.42 81.30 20.99
N GLU A 258 -21.72 81.51 21.09
CA GLU A 258 -22.69 80.41 21.20
C GLU A 258 -22.79 79.60 19.90
N LEU A 259 -22.71 80.24 18.73
CA LEU A 259 -22.57 79.55 17.45
C LEU A 259 -21.30 78.71 17.39
N GLY A 260 -20.17 79.23 17.89
CA GLY A 260 -18.92 78.49 18.00
C GLY A 260 -19.07 77.24 18.88
N ARG A 261 -19.70 77.36 20.06
CA ARG A 261 -19.98 76.21 20.92
C ARG A 261 -20.87 75.15 20.27
N ALA A 262 -21.94 75.58 19.60
CA ALA A 262 -22.83 74.65 18.89
C ALA A 262 -22.10 73.95 17.72
N ALA A 263 -21.19 74.64 17.04
CA ALA A 263 -20.33 74.04 16.01
C ALA A 263 -19.31 73.06 16.59
N ASP A 264 -18.68 73.38 17.72
CA ASP A 264 -17.74 72.50 18.42
C ASP A 264 -18.42 71.23 18.95
N GLU A 265 -19.61 71.36 19.54
CA GLU A 265 -20.42 70.22 19.99
C GLU A 265 -20.78 69.29 18.83
N TYR A 266 -21.21 69.85 17.70
CA TYR A 266 -21.50 69.08 16.48
C TYR A 266 -20.25 68.34 15.95
N GLN A 267 -19.08 68.99 15.93
CA GLN A 267 -17.84 68.35 15.52
C GLN A 267 -17.40 67.24 16.49
N GLN A 268 -17.62 67.43 17.81
CA GLN A 268 -17.35 66.39 18.80
C GLN A 268 -18.27 65.18 18.63
N ASP A 269 -19.56 65.40 18.38
CA ASP A 269 -20.53 64.33 18.12
C ASP A 269 -20.15 63.52 16.87
N LEU A 270 -19.84 64.20 15.75
CA LEU A 270 -19.35 63.55 14.53
C LEU A 270 -18.07 62.74 14.77
N GLY A 271 -17.10 63.31 15.49
CA GLY A 271 -15.86 62.63 15.85
C GLY A 271 -16.10 61.38 16.69
N ARG A 272 -17.04 61.45 17.65
CA ARG A 272 -17.44 60.32 18.49
C ARG A 272 -18.12 59.22 17.67
N TYR A 273 -19.07 59.55 16.81
CA TYR A 273 -19.76 58.56 15.98
C TYR A 273 -18.81 57.89 15.00
N ARG A 274 -17.89 58.65 14.41
CA ARG A 274 -16.84 58.11 13.53
C ARG A 274 -15.92 57.14 14.26
N ALA A 275 -15.47 57.49 15.47
CA ALA A 275 -14.61 56.60 16.27
C ALA A 275 -15.32 55.29 16.64
N LEU A 276 -16.62 55.35 16.99
CA LEU A 276 -17.43 54.16 17.26
C LEU A 276 -17.59 53.28 16.02
N TYR A 277 -17.81 53.89 14.85
CA TYR A 277 -17.88 53.18 13.57
C TYR A 277 -16.56 52.49 13.23
N GLU A 278 -15.43 53.21 13.30
CA GLU A 278 -14.10 52.68 13.00
C GLU A 278 -13.76 51.48 13.92
N ALA A 279 -14.03 51.59 15.22
CA ALA A 279 -13.85 50.49 16.16
C ALA A 279 -14.76 49.29 15.86
N GLY A 280 -16.02 49.54 15.47
CA GLY A 280 -16.97 48.48 15.08
C GLY A 280 -16.52 47.75 13.81
N VAL A 281 -16.07 48.50 12.80
CA VAL A 281 -15.52 47.93 11.55
C VAL A 281 -14.30 47.06 11.84
N GLU A 282 -13.37 47.54 12.67
CA GLU A 282 -12.20 46.77 13.06
C GLU A 282 -12.58 45.44 13.73
N GLN A 283 -13.53 45.45 14.67
CA GLN A 283 -14.02 44.24 15.33
C GLN A 283 -14.64 43.25 14.35
N VAL A 284 -15.48 43.72 13.42
CA VAL A 284 -16.12 42.86 12.40
C VAL A 284 -15.07 42.24 11.48
N LEU A 285 -14.09 43.02 11.04
CA LEU A 285 -13.00 42.52 10.17
C LEU A 285 -12.11 41.51 10.90
N GLN A 286 -11.76 41.75 12.17
CA GLN A 286 -10.99 40.80 12.98
C GLN A 286 -11.74 39.48 13.16
N GLU A 287 -13.03 39.53 13.49
CA GLU A 287 -13.85 38.33 13.67
C GLU A 287 -14.06 37.57 12.34
N ALA A 288 -14.29 38.27 11.23
CA ALA A 288 -14.37 37.65 9.92
C ALA A 288 -13.06 36.96 9.53
N GLY A 289 -11.92 37.64 9.75
CA GLY A 289 -10.59 37.10 9.50
C GLY A 289 -10.30 35.85 10.35
N ARG A 290 -10.68 35.86 11.63
CA ARG A 290 -10.57 34.70 12.52
C ARG A 290 -11.38 33.51 11.99
N ARG A 291 -12.65 33.73 11.63
CA ARG A 291 -13.52 32.66 11.08
C ARG A 291 -12.99 32.08 9.78
N LEU A 292 -12.54 32.92 8.85
CA LEU A 292 -11.95 32.47 7.58
C LEU A 292 -10.68 31.65 7.82
N SER A 293 -9.80 32.11 8.72
CA SER A 293 -8.58 31.38 9.09
C SER A 293 -8.91 30.01 9.71
N GLU A 294 -9.93 29.92 10.57
CA GLU A 294 -10.38 28.64 11.14
C GLU A 294 -10.95 27.68 10.08
N LEU A 295 -11.72 28.19 9.12
CA LEU A 295 -12.24 27.38 8.00
C LEU A 295 -11.11 26.86 7.11
N GLN A 296 -10.15 27.72 6.76
CA GLN A 296 -8.99 27.35 5.96
C GLN A 296 -8.12 26.32 6.68
N ALA A 297 -7.87 26.49 7.98
CA ALA A 297 -7.12 25.51 8.78
C ALA A 297 -7.83 24.14 8.82
N ARG A 298 -9.16 24.11 8.94
CA ARG A 298 -9.94 22.86 8.88
C ARG A 298 -9.85 22.18 7.51
N PHE A 299 -9.92 22.96 6.43
CA PHE A 299 -9.79 22.42 5.07
C PHE A 299 -8.38 21.84 4.83
N GLU A 300 -7.33 22.56 5.21
CA GLU A 300 -5.95 22.06 5.07
C GLU A 300 -5.73 20.78 5.89
N ALA A 301 -6.29 20.69 7.10
CA ALA A 301 -6.24 19.45 7.89
C ALA A 301 -6.97 18.29 7.20
N ALA A 302 -8.17 18.52 6.67
CA ALA A 302 -8.92 17.50 5.94
C ALA A 302 -8.23 17.09 4.63
N ARG A 303 -7.60 18.03 3.91
CA ARG A 303 -6.82 17.74 2.71
C ARG A 303 -5.60 16.87 3.05
N ALA A 304 -4.86 17.22 4.09
CA ALA A 304 -3.72 16.43 4.54
C ALA A 304 -4.10 14.99 4.90
N GLU A 305 -5.23 14.80 5.58
CA GLU A 305 -5.76 13.46 5.91
C GLU A 305 -6.09 12.65 4.64
N LEU A 306 -6.74 13.27 3.65
CA LEU A 306 -7.03 12.60 2.37
C LEU A 306 -5.75 12.26 1.59
N GLU A 307 -4.76 13.16 1.59
CA GLU A 307 -3.47 12.95 0.92
C GLU A 307 -2.70 11.78 1.57
N GLU A 308 -2.72 11.68 2.89
CA GLU A 308 -2.14 10.56 3.64
C GLU A 308 -2.83 9.23 3.29
N GLN A 309 -4.17 9.20 3.28
CA GLN A 309 -4.93 8.01 2.88
C GLN A 309 -4.66 7.57 1.44
N LEU A 310 -4.50 8.53 0.52
CA LEU A 310 -4.12 8.23 -0.86
C LEU A 310 -2.71 7.62 -0.89
N ALA A 311 -1.74 8.27 -0.24
CA ALA A 311 -0.36 7.79 -0.19
C ALA A 311 -0.25 6.37 0.37
N ASP A 312 -0.98 6.06 1.45
CA ASP A 312 -1.03 4.72 2.04
C ASP A 312 -1.55 3.67 1.04
N LYS A 313 -2.66 3.97 0.35
CA LYS A 313 -3.22 3.09 -0.69
C LYS A 313 -2.27 2.91 -1.88
N GLU A 314 -1.60 3.97 -2.31
CA GLU A 314 -0.61 3.90 -3.38
C GLU A 314 0.59 3.02 -2.97
N ASP A 315 1.06 3.15 -1.74
CA ASP A 315 2.16 2.36 -1.20
C ASP A 315 1.78 0.88 -1.02
N GLU A 316 0.55 0.59 -0.56
CA GLU A 316 0.00 -0.78 -0.52
C GLU A 316 0.04 -1.43 -1.91
N LEU A 317 -0.52 -0.75 -2.93
CA LEU A 317 -0.52 -1.26 -4.30
C LEU A 317 0.90 -1.37 -4.86
N ARG A 318 1.80 -0.45 -4.50
CA ARG A 318 3.20 -0.49 -4.93
C ARG A 318 3.95 -1.69 -4.35
N ARG A 319 3.58 -2.17 -3.16
CA ARG A 319 4.15 -3.39 -2.54
C ARG A 319 3.77 -4.65 -3.29
N LEU A 320 2.62 -4.68 -3.97
CA LEU A 320 2.20 -5.81 -4.80
C LEU A 320 3.06 -5.89 -6.07
N ARG A 321 4.17 -6.63 -5.99
CA ARG A 321 5.07 -6.91 -7.10
C ARG A 321 5.42 -8.40 -7.13
N PRO A 322 5.64 -8.99 -8.32
CA PRO A 322 6.10 -10.37 -8.42
C PRO A 322 7.39 -10.59 -7.62
N ARG A 323 7.46 -11.74 -6.94
CA ARG A 323 8.57 -12.19 -6.08
C ARG A 323 8.69 -11.49 -4.72
N GLU A 324 7.83 -10.53 -4.40
CA GLU A 324 7.72 -10.01 -3.03
C GLU A 324 7.12 -11.06 -2.10
N LEU A 325 7.53 -11.00 -0.83
CA LEU A 325 7.09 -11.94 0.20
C LEU A 325 6.02 -11.31 1.08
N LEU A 326 5.00 -12.09 1.40
CA LEU A 326 3.92 -11.70 2.30
C LEU A 326 3.90 -12.63 3.52
N SER A 327 3.72 -12.06 4.71
CA SER A 327 3.30 -12.81 5.89
C SER A 327 1.87 -13.33 5.73
N GLU A 328 1.45 -14.22 6.63
CA GLU A 328 0.09 -14.76 6.61
C GLU A 328 -0.99 -13.66 6.81
N ALA A 329 -0.73 -12.71 7.72
CA ALA A 329 -1.61 -11.57 7.95
C ALA A 329 -1.69 -10.65 6.72
N GLU A 330 -0.54 -10.27 6.14
CA GLU A 330 -0.50 -9.43 4.94
C GLU A 330 -1.16 -10.12 3.73
N TYR A 331 -0.98 -11.44 3.59
CA TYR A 331 -1.63 -12.19 2.52
C TYR A 331 -3.15 -12.22 2.71
N ALA A 332 -3.65 -12.43 3.92
CA ALA A 332 -5.08 -12.41 4.20
C ALA A 332 -5.68 -11.03 3.90
N GLU A 333 -5.04 -9.96 4.37
CA GLU A 333 -5.46 -8.58 4.15
C GLU A 333 -5.44 -8.20 2.66
N PHE A 334 -4.35 -8.45 1.95
CA PHE A 334 -4.26 -8.15 0.52
C PHE A 334 -5.17 -9.04 -0.31
N ARG A 335 -5.43 -10.28 0.10
CA ARG A 335 -6.40 -11.14 -0.60
C ARG A 335 -7.84 -10.62 -0.43
N GLU A 336 -8.17 -10.06 0.72
CA GLU A 336 -9.47 -9.44 0.97
C GLU A 336 -9.64 -8.14 0.15
N LYS A 337 -8.61 -7.28 0.13
CA LYS A 337 -8.64 -5.99 -0.59
C LYS A 337 -8.47 -6.13 -2.10
N TYR A 338 -7.56 -7.01 -2.54
CA TYR A 338 -7.01 -7.07 -3.90
C TYR A 338 -6.95 -8.50 -4.47
N GLY A 339 -7.80 -9.41 -4.02
CA GLY A 339 -7.74 -10.84 -4.37
C GLY A 339 -7.75 -11.16 -5.87
N ASP A 340 -8.38 -10.31 -6.69
CA ASP A 340 -8.44 -10.48 -8.15
C ASP A 340 -7.24 -9.84 -8.90
N LEU A 341 -6.35 -9.15 -8.17
CA LEU A 341 -5.23 -8.40 -8.72
C LEU A 341 -3.94 -9.23 -8.80
N PHE A 342 -3.72 -10.13 -7.85
CA PHE A 342 -2.48 -10.88 -7.75
C PHE A 342 -2.73 -12.33 -7.35
N ARG A 343 -1.80 -13.19 -7.75
CA ARG A 343 -1.73 -14.56 -7.26
C ARG A 343 -0.49 -14.71 -6.40
N ALA A 344 -0.64 -15.26 -5.20
CA ALA A 344 0.47 -15.64 -4.35
C ALA A 344 0.30 -17.09 -3.88
N GLY A 345 1.43 -17.74 -3.60
CA GLY A 345 1.46 -19.12 -3.14
C GLY A 345 2.64 -19.37 -2.21
N MET A 346 2.73 -20.59 -1.68
CA MET A 346 3.82 -21.05 -0.83
C MET A 346 4.53 -22.27 -1.42
N GLY A 347 5.64 -22.66 -0.79
CA GLY A 347 6.31 -23.91 -1.06
C GLY A 347 7.03 -23.92 -2.40
N ALA A 348 7.47 -25.11 -2.80
CA ALA A 348 8.16 -25.28 -4.07
C ALA A 348 7.22 -25.21 -5.28
N GLU A 349 5.91 -25.29 -5.08
CA GLU A 349 4.91 -25.12 -6.14
C GLU A 349 4.89 -23.67 -6.66
N ALA A 350 4.80 -22.69 -5.75
CA ALA A 350 4.88 -21.28 -6.12
C ALA A 350 6.22 -20.94 -6.81
N ILE A 351 7.33 -21.48 -6.30
CA ILE A 351 8.64 -21.31 -6.92
C ILE A 351 8.69 -21.94 -8.32
N LEU A 352 8.11 -23.14 -8.50
CA LEU A 352 8.01 -23.81 -9.80
C LEU A 352 7.24 -22.96 -10.82
N GLU A 353 6.11 -22.36 -10.41
CA GLU A 353 5.33 -21.49 -11.28
C GLU A 353 6.12 -20.25 -11.69
N ILE A 354 6.81 -19.60 -10.75
CA ILE A 354 7.65 -18.42 -11.02
C ILE A 354 8.78 -18.76 -12.00
N VAL A 355 9.51 -19.87 -11.78
CA VAL A 355 10.64 -20.22 -12.66
C VAL A 355 10.20 -20.68 -14.06
N ARG A 356 8.99 -21.23 -14.21
CA ARG A 356 8.42 -21.60 -15.51
C ARG A 356 8.05 -20.39 -16.37
N ARG A 357 7.63 -19.29 -15.74
CA ARG A 357 7.27 -18.03 -16.41
C ARG A 357 8.48 -17.17 -16.75
N LEU A 358 9.67 -17.61 -16.38
CA LEU A 358 10.87 -16.79 -16.40
C LEU A 358 11.52 -16.83 -17.79
N ASP A 359 11.50 -15.71 -18.49
CA ASP A 359 12.20 -15.54 -19.76
C ASP A 359 13.69 -15.25 -19.50
N LEU A 360 14.54 -16.23 -19.80
CA LEU A 360 15.99 -16.13 -19.63
C LEU A 360 16.66 -15.19 -20.63
N ASP A 361 16.06 -14.98 -21.81
CA ASP A 361 16.59 -14.08 -22.82
C ASP A 361 16.35 -12.63 -22.41
N CYS A 362 15.11 -12.33 -21.99
CA CYS A 362 14.74 -11.03 -21.45
C CYS A 362 15.58 -10.68 -20.21
N LEU A 363 15.63 -11.59 -19.21
CA LEU A 363 16.40 -11.36 -17.99
C LEU A 363 17.90 -11.16 -18.26
N ARG A 364 18.46 -11.81 -19.29
CA ARG A 364 19.86 -11.62 -19.68
C ARG A 364 20.12 -10.21 -20.18
N GLU A 365 19.22 -9.65 -20.99
CA GLU A 365 19.36 -8.27 -21.49
C GLU A 365 19.15 -7.24 -20.37
N GLU A 366 18.16 -7.44 -19.49
CA GLU A 366 17.97 -6.60 -18.28
C GLU A 366 19.24 -6.56 -17.41
N LEU A 367 19.81 -7.72 -17.11
CA LEU A 367 21.02 -7.82 -16.29
C LEU A 367 22.24 -7.20 -16.97
N ARG A 368 22.35 -7.29 -18.30
CA ARG A 368 23.42 -6.61 -19.05
C ARG A 368 23.30 -5.09 -18.97
N GLN A 369 22.09 -4.57 -19.15
CA GLN A 369 21.82 -3.14 -18.97
C GLN A 369 22.14 -2.69 -17.55
N GLU A 370 21.73 -3.45 -16.53
CA GLU A 370 22.02 -3.16 -15.12
C GLU A 370 23.53 -3.16 -14.82
N ILE A 371 24.30 -4.09 -15.41
CA ILE A 371 25.77 -4.15 -15.25
C ILE A 371 26.46 -2.92 -15.85
N ASN A 372 25.91 -2.37 -16.94
CA ASN A 372 26.47 -1.20 -17.61
C ASN A 372 26.06 0.12 -16.93
N SER A 373 24.84 0.20 -16.41
CA SER A 373 24.31 1.41 -15.76
C SER A 373 24.70 1.54 -14.28
N SER A 374 24.89 0.43 -13.58
CA SER A 374 25.15 0.41 -12.14
C SER A 374 26.63 0.18 -11.82
N SER A 375 27.09 0.69 -10.68
CA SER A 375 28.46 0.50 -10.18
C SER A 375 28.47 -0.21 -8.82
N GLY A 376 29.67 -0.58 -8.34
CA GLY A 376 29.86 -1.13 -6.99
C GLY A 376 29.19 -2.49 -6.74
N GLN A 377 28.44 -2.59 -5.64
CA GLN A 377 27.83 -3.84 -5.16
C GLN A 377 26.68 -4.33 -6.06
N ARG A 378 25.90 -3.40 -6.62
CA ARG A 378 24.78 -3.72 -7.52
C ARG A 378 25.28 -4.40 -8.80
N ARG A 379 26.33 -3.85 -9.41
CA ARG A 379 27.02 -4.46 -10.56
C ARG A 379 27.52 -5.88 -10.25
N LYS A 380 28.18 -6.08 -9.09
CA LYS A 380 28.68 -7.40 -8.66
C LYS A 380 27.54 -8.43 -8.50
N LYS A 381 26.39 -8.02 -7.96
CA LYS A 381 25.20 -8.88 -7.83
C LYS A 381 24.68 -9.26 -9.21
N ALA A 382 24.45 -8.28 -10.08
CA ALA A 382 23.95 -8.49 -11.45
C ALA A 382 24.88 -9.40 -12.27
N THR A 383 26.21 -9.24 -12.16
CA THR A 383 27.18 -10.14 -12.80
C THR A 383 27.07 -11.59 -12.33
N LYS A 384 26.92 -11.82 -11.02
CA LYS A 384 26.74 -13.18 -10.47
C LYS A 384 25.43 -13.82 -10.94
N ARG A 385 24.36 -13.03 -11.03
CA ARG A 385 23.06 -13.48 -11.56
C ARG A 385 23.15 -13.83 -13.04
N LEU A 386 23.74 -12.95 -13.84
CA LEU A 386 23.93 -13.15 -15.28
C LEU A 386 24.71 -14.44 -15.57
N ARG A 387 25.73 -14.77 -14.77
CA ARG A 387 26.47 -16.03 -14.91
C ARG A 387 25.57 -17.27 -14.75
N VAL A 388 24.58 -17.24 -13.86
CA VAL A 388 23.63 -18.35 -13.69
C VAL A 388 22.66 -18.41 -14.87
N VAL A 389 22.16 -17.26 -15.33
CA VAL A 389 21.26 -17.18 -16.50
C VAL A 389 21.95 -17.71 -17.76
N GLU A 390 23.17 -17.25 -18.04
CA GLU A 390 23.98 -17.74 -19.17
C GLU A 390 24.27 -19.24 -19.08
N ALA A 391 24.53 -19.77 -17.87
CA ALA A 391 24.74 -21.20 -17.70
C ALA A 391 23.50 -22.03 -18.08
N PHE A 392 22.29 -21.58 -17.74
CA PHE A 392 21.05 -22.25 -18.15
C PHE A 392 20.84 -22.15 -19.67
N ARG A 393 21.04 -20.96 -20.26
CA ARG A 393 20.90 -20.75 -21.70
C ARG A 393 21.86 -21.60 -22.53
N GLN A 394 23.15 -21.62 -22.16
CA GLN A 394 24.17 -22.36 -22.91
C GLN A 394 24.03 -23.87 -22.78
N SER A 395 23.54 -24.36 -21.63
CA SER A 395 23.38 -25.79 -21.39
C SER A 395 22.05 -26.36 -21.90
N GLY A 396 21.08 -25.51 -22.24
CA GLY A 396 19.72 -25.94 -22.58
C GLY A 396 18.93 -26.51 -21.39
N ASN A 397 19.49 -26.46 -20.18
CA ASN A 397 18.77 -26.87 -18.99
C ASN A 397 17.67 -25.85 -18.68
N LYS A 398 16.52 -26.34 -18.21
CA LYS A 398 15.45 -25.46 -17.75
C LYS A 398 15.56 -25.23 -16.23
N PRO A 399 15.35 -23.99 -15.74
CA PRO A 399 15.37 -23.71 -14.31
C PRO A 399 14.38 -24.54 -13.48
N GLU A 400 13.23 -24.88 -14.07
CA GLU A 400 12.21 -25.73 -13.44
C GLU A 400 12.72 -27.13 -13.04
N TRP A 401 13.79 -27.64 -13.67
CA TRP A 401 14.38 -28.95 -13.32
C TRP A 401 15.10 -28.94 -11.97
N MET A 402 15.27 -27.77 -11.33
CA MET A 402 15.72 -27.67 -9.94
C MET A 402 14.61 -28.03 -8.93
N ILE A 403 13.36 -28.10 -9.39
CA ILE A 403 12.20 -28.50 -8.61
C ILE A 403 11.74 -29.89 -9.08
N LEU A 404 11.69 -30.85 -8.17
CA LEU A 404 11.33 -32.22 -8.46
C LEU A 404 9.82 -32.42 -8.33
N THR A 405 9.19 -32.89 -9.39
CA THR A 405 7.84 -33.50 -9.36
C THR A 405 7.91 -35.03 -9.36
N VAL A 406 9.03 -35.58 -9.84
CA VAL A 406 9.34 -37.00 -9.88
C VAL A 406 10.65 -37.24 -9.15
N LEU A 407 10.63 -38.11 -8.14
CA LEU A 407 11.82 -38.46 -7.38
C LEU A 407 12.36 -39.82 -7.84
N PRO A 408 13.61 -39.93 -8.33
CA PRO A 408 14.19 -41.22 -8.69
C PRO A 408 14.47 -42.09 -7.46
N VAL A 409 14.23 -43.39 -7.61
CA VAL A 409 14.52 -44.42 -6.61
C VAL A 409 15.69 -45.26 -7.08
N LEU A 410 16.76 -45.29 -6.28
CA LEU A 410 17.95 -46.06 -6.58
C LEU A 410 17.67 -47.57 -6.67
N PRO A 411 18.43 -48.31 -7.50
CA PRO A 411 18.35 -49.76 -7.57
C PRO A 411 18.58 -50.42 -6.19
N PRO A 412 17.79 -51.43 -5.81
CA PRO A 412 17.78 -52.00 -4.45
C PRO A 412 19.11 -52.64 -4.04
N ASP A 413 19.89 -53.17 -4.98
CA ASP A 413 21.17 -53.79 -4.66
C ASP A 413 22.26 -52.74 -4.32
N LEU A 414 22.03 -51.46 -4.62
CA LEU A 414 22.85 -50.34 -4.14
C LEU A 414 22.40 -49.85 -2.75
N ARG A 415 21.25 -50.34 -2.26
CA ARG A 415 20.67 -50.06 -0.94
C ARG A 415 20.17 -51.34 -0.27
N PRO A 416 21.06 -52.34 -0.07
CA PRO A 416 20.64 -53.69 0.27
C PRO A 416 20.00 -53.77 1.66
N MET A 417 19.16 -54.79 1.83
CA MET A 417 18.65 -55.24 3.11
C MET A 417 19.09 -56.69 3.29
N VAL A 418 19.91 -56.96 4.30
CA VAL A 418 20.58 -58.24 4.51
C VAL A 418 20.10 -58.85 5.82
N GLN A 419 19.79 -60.14 5.80
CA GLN A 419 19.46 -60.89 7.00
C GLN A 419 20.75 -61.25 7.74
N LEU A 420 20.79 -60.96 9.04
CA LEU A 420 21.86 -61.33 9.95
C LEU A 420 21.52 -62.62 10.71
N ASP A 421 22.55 -63.23 11.29
CA ASP A 421 22.38 -64.37 12.19
C ASP A 421 21.45 -64.00 13.37
N GLY A 422 20.51 -64.89 13.66
CA GLY A 422 19.46 -64.67 14.66
C GLY A 422 18.22 -63.94 14.14
N GLY A 423 18.01 -63.86 12.82
CA GLY A 423 16.76 -63.38 12.23
C GLY A 423 16.58 -61.85 12.23
N ARG A 424 17.64 -61.10 12.57
CA ARG A 424 17.68 -59.64 12.47
C ARG A 424 17.95 -59.20 11.03
N PHE A 425 17.61 -57.96 10.71
CA PHE A 425 17.91 -57.36 9.40
C PHE A 425 18.79 -56.13 9.54
N ALA A 426 19.81 -56.04 8.70
CA ALA A 426 20.55 -54.81 8.45
C ALA A 426 19.99 -54.15 7.19
N THR A 427 19.66 -52.86 7.25
CA THR A 427 19.15 -52.10 6.10
C THR A 427 19.99 -50.85 5.90
N SER A 428 20.15 -50.43 4.65
CA SER A 428 20.66 -49.10 4.32
C SER A 428 19.69 -48.00 4.82
N ASP A 429 20.26 -46.91 5.35
CA ASP A 429 19.51 -45.72 5.76
C ASP A 429 18.67 -45.12 4.62
N LEU A 430 19.09 -45.31 3.37
CA LEU A 430 18.36 -44.84 2.19
C LEU A 430 16.94 -45.43 2.13
N ASN A 431 16.76 -46.68 2.55
CA ASN A 431 15.45 -47.32 2.57
C ASN A 431 14.51 -46.62 3.55
N ASP A 432 15.03 -46.20 4.71
CA ASP A 432 14.25 -45.45 5.69
C ASP A 432 13.92 -44.03 5.22
N LEU A 433 14.83 -43.37 4.51
CA LEU A 433 14.57 -42.07 3.90
C LEU A 433 13.48 -42.17 2.82
N TYR A 434 13.58 -43.14 1.89
CA TYR A 434 12.54 -43.37 0.89
C TYR A 434 11.19 -43.71 1.52
N ARG A 435 11.19 -44.58 2.55
CA ARG A 435 9.98 -44.95 3.28
C ARG A 435 9.30 -43.74 3.90
N ARG A 436 10.06 -42.82 4.51
CA ARG A 436 9.52 -41.56 5.06
C ARG A 436 8.92 -40.67 3.97
N VAL A 437 9.57 -40.56 2.81
CA VAL A 437 9.06 -39.79 1.67
C VAL A 437 7.74 -40.38 1.16
N ILE A 438 7.69 -41.69 0.90
CA ILE A 438 6.50 -42.38 0.41
C ILE A 438 5.33 -42.23 1.40
N ASN A 439 5.58 -42.44 2.70
CA ASN A 439 4.56 -42.27 3.73
C ASN A 439 3.96 -40.86 3.75
N ARG A 440 4.80 -39.83 3.69
CA ARG A 440 4.35 -38.43 3.66
C ARG A 440 3.61 -38.10 2.37
N ASN A 441 4.12 -38.57 1.23
CA ASN A 441 3.52 -38.36 -0.07
C ASN A 441 2.12 -38.99 -0.14
N ASN A 442 1.98 -40.24 0.29
CA ASN A 442 0.70 -40.95 0.32
C ASN A 442 -0.29 -40.31 1.30
N ARG A 443 0.19 -39.85 2.46
CA ARG A 443 -0.63 -39.08 3.40
C ARG A 443 -1.13 -37.78 2.75
N LEU A 444 -0.26 -37.06 2.03
CA LEU A 444 -0.62 -35.83 1.33
C LEU A 444 -1.66 -36.09 0.23
N LYS A 445 -1.47 -37.11 -0.61
CA LYS A 445 -2.46 -37.52 -1.64
C LYS A 445 -3.84 -37.75 -1.01
N ARG A 446 -3.90 -38.48 0.11
CA ARG A 446 -5.16 -38.71 0.85
C ARG A 446 -5.76 -37.43 1.41
N LEU A 447 -4.96 -36.52 1.95
CA LEU A 447 -5.46 -35.24 2.48
C LEU A 447 -6.05 -34.36 1.38
N MET A 448 -5.42 -34.36 0.19
CA MET A 448 -5.94 -33.65 -0.98
C MET A 448 -7.26 -34.25 -1.47
N GLU A 449 -7.38 -35.58 -1.53
CA GLU A 449 -8.63 -36.27 -1.88
C GLU A 449 -9.78 -35.97 -0.91
N LEU A 450 -9.45 -35.75 0.38
CA LEU A 450 -10.42 -35.42 1.41
C LEU A 450 -10.76 -33.92 1.48
N GLY A 451 -10.08 -33.07 0.72
CA GLY A 451 -10.25 -31.61 0.79
C GLY A 451 -9.92 -31.04 2.17
N ALA A 452 -8.91 -31.60 2.84
CA ALA A 452 -8.46 -31.09 4.13
C ALA A 452 -8.00 -29.63 4.03
N PRO A 453 -8.31 -28.78 5.03
CA PRO A 453 -7.94 -27.36 5.04
C PRO A 453 -6.43 -27.13 5.11
#